data_AF-A0A5K1ERW1-F1
#
_entry.id   AF-A0A5K1ERW1-F1
#
_cell.length_a   1.000
_cell.length_b   1.000
_cell.length_c   1.000
_cell.angle_alpha   90.00
_cell.angle_beta   90.00
_cell.angle_gamma   90.00
#
_symmetry.space_group_name_H-M   'P 1'
#
loop_
_entity.id
_entity.type
_entity.pdbx_description
1 polymer ?
#
loop_
_entity_poly.entity_id
_entity_poly.type
_entity_poly.pdbx_seq_one_letter_code
_entity_poly.pdbx_strand_id
1 'polypeptide(L)'
;SMPTQESVLKQIWVTMKAMPLYTALPTFSEYLIEHGWTKCFSGIDEIGWPMYIFYLTIYLVFVEFGIYWMHRELHDIKPLYKYLHATHHIYNKQNTLSPFA
;
A
#
# COMPACT_ATOMS: atom_id res chain seq x y z
N SER A 1 24.99 -3.20 -10.18
CA SER A 1 26.08 -3.17 -9.17
C SER A 1 25.53 -3.75 -7.87
N MET A 2 26.37 -4.34 -7.00
CA MET A 2 25.87 -4.79 -5.70
C MET A 2 25.69 -3.60 -4.74
N PRO A 3 24.63 -3.56 -3.94
CA PRO A 3 24.40 -2.51 -2.94
C PRO A 3 25.48 -2.54 -1.84
N THR A 4 25.80 -1.39 -1.27
CA THR A 4 26.69 -1.31 -0.10
C THR A 4 26.00 -1.83 1.15
N GLN A 5 26.77 -2.31 2.15
CA GLN A 5 26.22 -2.72 3.45
C GLN A 5 25.41 -1.61 4.13
N GLU A 6 25.86 -0.35 4.02
CA GLU A 6 25.13 0.82 4.52
C GLU A 6 23.74 0.95 3.86
N SER A 7 23.65 0.75 2.55
CA SER A 7 22.38 0.81 1.82
C SER A 7 21.41 -0.29 2.28
N VAL A 8 21.93 -1.51 2.50
CA VAL A 8 21.14 -2.64 3.04
C VAL A 8 20.63 -2.35 4.45
N LEU A 9 21.49 -1.89 5.36
CA LEU A 9 21.09 -1.56 6.73
C LEU A 9 20.05 -0.43 6.78
N LYS A 10 20.21 0.57 5.93
CA LYS A 10 19.25 1.68 5.80
C LYS A 10 17.89 1.18 5.29
N GLN A 11 17.86 0.28 4.32
CA GLN A 11 16.61 -0.34 3.86
C GLN A 11 15.91 -1.11 4.98
N ILE A 12 16.64 -1.97 5.71
CA ILE A 12 16.08 -2.71 6.87
C ILE A 12 15.47 -1.74 7.88
N TRP A 13 16.20 -0.69 8.25
CA TRP A 13 15.73 0.28 9.24
C TRP A 13 14.46 1.02 8.79
N VAL A 14 14.41 1.48 7.53
CA VAL A 14 13.23 2.16 6.98
C VAL A 14 12.03 1.21 6.94
N THR A 15 12.22 -0.02 6.47
CA THR A 15 11.16 -1.04 6.41
C THR A 15 10.63 -1.36 7.80
N MET A 16 11.50 -1.60 8.78
CA MET A 16 11.09 -1.88 10.16
C MET A 16 10.27 -0.74 10.78
N LYS A 17 10.57 0.52 10.43
CA LYS A 17 9.77 1.67 10.86
C LYS A 17 8.42 1.79 10.15
N ALA A 18 8.35 1.40 8.88
CA ALA A 18 7.12 1.45 8.09
C ALA A 18 6.16 0.29 8.43
N MET A 19 6.68 -0.86 8.85
CA MET A 19 5.92 -2.09 9.11
C MET A 19 4.67 -1.88 9.99
N PRO A 20 4.74 -1.19 11.15
CA PRO A 20 3.56 -1.01 12.00
C PRO A 20 2.41 -0.28 11.27
N LEU A 21 2.73 0.74 10.47
CA LEU A 21 1.73 1.46 9.68
C LEU A 21 1.20 0.60 8.52
N TYR A 22 2.09 -0.17 7.89
CA TYR A 22 1.72 -1.08 6.80
C TYR A 22 0.76 -2.17 7.26
N THR A 23 0.96 -2.72 8.46
CA THR A 23 0.08 -3.75 9.03
C THR A 23 -1.19 -3.16 9.65
N ALA A 24 -1.19 -1.90 10.06
CA ALA A 24 -2.36 -1.28 10.70
C ALA A 24 -3.60 -1.26 9.79
N LEU A 25 -3.44 -1.00 8.49
CA LEU A 25 -4.56 -0.94 7.55
C LEU A 25 -5.27 -2.30 7.39
N PRO A 26 -4.58 -3.42 7.07
CA PRO A 26 -5.23 -4.72 7.02
C PRO A 26 -5.77 -5.17 8.38
N THR A 27 -5.09 -4.85 9.50
CA THR A 27 -5.64 -5.12 10.84
C THR A 27 -6.95 -4.38 11.10
N PHE A 28 -7.05 -3.11 10.69
CA PHE A 28 -8.30 -2.36 10.80
C PHE A 28 -9.39 -2.90 9.88
N SER A 29 -9.03 -3.33 8.66
CA SER A 29 -9.96 -4.00 7.75
C SER A 29 -10.50 -5.30 8.38
N GLU A 30 -9.64 -6.11 8.99
CA GLU A 30 -10.04 -7.34 9.66
C GLU A 30 -10.98 -7.05 10.83
N TYR A 31 -10.67 -6.04 11.64
CA TYR A 31 -11.55 -5.59 12.72
C TYR A 31 -12.96 -5.25 12.19
N LEU A 32 -13.07 -4.54 11.07
CA LEU A 32 -14.37 -4.22 10.45
C LEU A 32 -15.10 -5.47 9.95
N ILE A 33 -14.37 -6.43 9.38
CA ILE A 33 -14.91 -7.72 8.93
C ILE A 33 -15.48 -8.50 10.12
N GLU A 34 -14.70 -8.65 11.20
CA GLU A 34 -15.11 -9.38 12.41
C GLU A 34 -16.32 -8.74 13.10
N HIS A 35 -16.51 -7.43 12.98
CA HIS A 35 -17.65 -6.70 13.55
C HIS A 35 -18.85 -6.62 12.61
N GLY A 36 -18.80 -7.27 11.43
CA GLY A 36 -19.91 -7.33 10.48
C GLY A 36 -20.18 -6.04 9.72
N TRP A 37 -19.20 -5.12 9.65
CA TRP A 37 -19.33 -3.87 8.90
C TRP A 37 -19.15 -4.06 7.38
N THR A 38 -18.53 -5.16 6.98
CA THR A 38 -18.30 -5.54 5.58
C THR A 38 -18.86 -6.93 5.29
N LYS A 39 -19.00 -7.27 4.01
CA LYS A 39 -19.37 -8.62 3.56
C LYS A 39 -18.22 -9.24 2.78
N CYS A 40 -17.86 -10.47 3.14
CA CYS A 40 -16.92 -11.29 2.41
C CYS A 40 -17.69 -12.40 1.68
N PHE A 41 -17.45 -12.54 0.38
CA PHE A 41 -18.03 -13.59 -0.45
C PHE A 41 -16.92 -14.58 -0.81
N SER A 42 -17.12 -15.86 -0.50
CA SER A 42 -16.16 -16.93 -0.77
C SER A 42 -16.27 -17.47 -2.19
N GLY A 43 -17.45 -17.33 -2.81
CA GLY A 43 -17.74 -17.76 -4.17
C GLY A 43 -18.55 -16.73 -4.96
N ILE A 44 -18.47 -16.83 -6.29
CA ILE A 44 -19.26 -15.98 -7.22
C ILE A 44 -20.73 -16.40 -7.17
N ASP A 45 -21.03 -17.66 -6.88
CA ASP A 45 -22.39 -18.21 -6.76
C ASP A 45 -23.22 -17.54 -5.65
N GLU A 46 -22.58 -16.92 -4.66
CA GLU A 46 -23.25 -16.18 -3.59
C GLU A 46 -23.90 -14.87 -4.06
N ILE A 47 -23.37 -14.25 -5.13
CA ILE A 47 -23.81 -12.93 -5.62
C ILE A 47 -24.16 -12.92 -7.12
N GLY A 48 -23.74 -13.93 -7.86
CA GLY A 48 -23.87 -14.03 -9.31
C GLY A 48 -22.87 -13.17 -10.10
N TRP A 49 -22.64 -13.56 -11.35
CA TRP A 49 -21.72 -12.87 -12.27
C TRP A 49 -21.99 -11.37 -12.45
N PRO A 50 -23.24 -10.89 -12.62
CA PRO A 50 -23.48 -9.47 -12.82
C PRO A 50 -23.03 -8.62 -11.63
N MET A 51 -23.34 -9.04 -10.40
CA MET A 51 -22.94 -8.32 -9.18
C MET A 51 -21.44 -8.43 -8.94
N TYR A 52 -20.84 -9.59 -9.24
CA TYR A 52 -19.39 -9.74 -9.16
C TYR A 52 -18.67 -8.73 -10.07
N ILE A 53 -19.08 -8.63 -11.34
CA ILE A 53 -18.49 -7.66 -12.30
C ILE A 53 -18.70 -6.22 -11.83
N PHE A 54 -19.88 -5.91 -11.29
CA PHE A 54 -20.17 -4.59 -10.72
C PHE A 54 -19.25 -4.25 -9.54
N TYR A 55 -19.13 -5.14 -8.55
CA TYR A 55 -18.23 -4.93 -7.41
C TYR A 55 -16.77 -4.84 -7.82
N LEU A 56 -16.32 -5.68 -8.78
CA LEU A 56 -14.96 -5.61 -9.31
C LEU A 56 -14.70 -4.26 -9.99
N THR A 57 -15.65 -3.77 -10.78
CA THR A 57 -15.53 -2.47 -11.46
C THR A 57 -15.44 -1.33 -10.45
N ILE A 58 -16.33 -1.33 -9.45
CA ILE A 58 -16.28 -0.36 -8.35
C ILE A 58 -14.94 -0.43 -7.63
N TYR A 59 -14.48 -1.64 -7.27
CA TYR A 59 -13.19 -1.83 -6.60
C TYR A 59 -12.04 -1.23 -7.41
N LEU A 60 -11.95 -1.54 -8.71
CA LEU A 60 -10.88 -1.02 -9.57
C LEU A 60 -10.93 0.50 -9.68
N VAL A 61 -12.12 1.09 -9.86
CA VAL A 61 -12.28 2.55 -9.93
C VAL A 61 -11.87 3.21 -8.60
N PHE A 62 -12.32 2.67 -7.47
CA PHE A 62 -11.99 3.22 -6.15
C PHE A 62 -10.50 3.10 -5.84
N VAL A 63 -9.88 1.96 -6.15
CA VAL A 63 -8.44 1.76 -5.93
C VAL A 63 -7.61 2.68 -6.80
N GLU A 64 -7.91 2.78 -8.10
CA GLU A 64 -7.18 3.66 -9.02
C GLU A 64 -7.30 5.13 -8.59
N PHE A 65 -8.52 5.59 -8.33
CA PHE A 65 -8.77 6.95 -7.87
C PHE A 65 -8.11 7.21 -6.51
N GLY A 66 -8.25 6.29 -5.57
CA GLY A 66 -7.69 6.40 -4.22
C GLY A 66 -6.16 6.48 -4.24
N ILE A 67 -5.48 5.59 -4.97
CA ILE A 67 -4.02 5.61 -5.09
C ILE A 67 -3.54 6.90 -5.75
N TYR A 68 -4.21 7.35 -6.82
CA TYR A 68 -3.86 8.61 -7.49
C TYR A 68 -3.89 9.79 -6.52
N TRP A 69 -4.99 9.98 -5.79
CA TRP A 69 -5.12 11.12 -4.88
C TRP A 69 -4.18 10.99 -3.68
N MET A 70 -4.05 9.81 -3.10
CA MET A 70 -3.14 9.59 -1.98
C MET A 70 -1.69 9.87 -2.39
N HIS A 71 -1.26 9.43 -3.58
CA HIS A 71 0.07 9.74 -4.12
C HIS A 71 0.26 11.23 -4.41
N ARG A 72 -0.76 11.88 -4.98
CA ARG A 72 -0.74 13.33 -5.24
C ARG A 72 -0.63 14.13 -3.94
N GLU A 73 -1.43 13.80 -2.93
CA GLU A 73 -1.41 14.44 -1.62
C GLU A 73 -0.07 14.25 -0.91
N LEU A 74 0.52 13.05 -1.02
CA LEU A 74 1.88 12.77 -0.54
C LEU A 74 2.93 13.67 -1.21
N HIS A 75 2.67 14.21 -2.41
CA HIS A 75 3.53 15.18 -3.09
C HIS A 75 3.19 16.63 -2.75
N ASP A 76 1.90 16.98 -2.73
CA ASP A 76 1.43 18.36 -2.60
C ASP A 76 1.49 18.87 -1.15
N ILE A 77 1.31 17.99 -0.15
CA ILE A 77 1.30 18.35 1.27
C ILE A 77 2.71 18.19 1.87
N LYS A 78 3.33 19.31 2.25
CA LYS A 78 4.75 19.36 2.68
C LYS A 78 5.13 18.39 3.82
N PRO A 79 4.35 18.25 4.92
CA PRO A 79 4.65 17.25 5.95
C PRO A 79 4.60 15.81 5.42
N LEU A 80 3.57 15.48 4.63
CA LEU A 80 3.40 14.14 4.05
C LEU A 80 4.58 13.80 3.12
N TYR A 81 4.97 14.76 2.28
CA TYR A 81 6.14 14.62 1.44
C TYR A 81 7.40 14.36 2.27
N LYS A 82 7.69 15.23 3.26
CA LYS A 82 8.94 15.17 4.03
C LYS A 82 9.08 13.87 4.84
N TYR A 83 8.01 13.41 5.47
CA TYR A 83 8.07 12.32 6.44
C TYR A 83 7.70 10.95 5.87
N LEU A 84 6.85 10.90 4.85
CA LEU A 84 6.35 9.64 4.29
C LEU A 84 6.87 9.39 2.87
N HIS A 85 6.79 10.40 1.99
CA HIS A 85 7.02 10.19 0.57
C HIS A 85 8.48 10.35 0.11
N ALA A 86 9.23 11.26 0.73
CA ALA A 86 10.60 11.57 0.32
C ALA A 86 11.51 10.32 0.41
N THR A 87 11.33 9.51 1.45
CA THR A 87 12.09 8.26 1.65
C THR A 87 11.89 7.27 0.52
N HIS A 88 10.69 7.21 -0.07
CA HIS A 88 10.40 6.36 -1.21
C HIS A 88 11.22 6.77 -2.46
N HIS A 89 11.38 8.08 -2.71
CA HIS A 89 12.19 8.59 -3.82
C HIS A 89 13.71 8.38 -3.66
N ILE A 90 14.20 8.16 -2.44
CA ILE A 90 15.64 7.92 -2.18
C ILE A 90 16.13 6.64 -2.88
N TYR A 91 15.27 5.64 -3.04
CA TYR A 91 15.63 4.34 -3.62
C TYR A 91 15.38 4.25 -5.13
N ASN A 92 15.00 5.34 -5.81
CA ASN A 92 14.75 5.34 -7.26
C ASN A 92 16.04 5.34 -8.12
N LYS A 93 17.22 5.27 -7.49
CA LYS A 93 18.50 5.14 -8.20
C LYS A 93 18.92 3.68 -8.22
N GLN A 94 19.25 3.17 -9.41
CA GLN A 94 19.57 1.76 -9.66
C GLN A 94 20.75 1.21 -8.84
N ASN A 95 21.60 2.08 -8.30
CA ASN A 95 22.73 1.70 -7.44
C ASN A 95 22.38 1.68 -5.93
N THR A 96 21.14 1.98 -5.55
CA THR A 96 20.68 2.11 -4.15
C THR A 96 19.61 1.08 -3.75
N LEU A 97 19.17 0.25 -4.70
CA LEU A 97 18.25 -0.85 -4.47
C LEU A 97 19.06 -2.11 -4.11
N SER A 98 18.68 -2.79 -3.03
CA SER A 98 19.16 -4.16 -2.84
C SER A 98 18.50 -5.08 -3.87
N PRO A 99 19.13 -6.23 -4.21
CA PRO A 99 18.53 -7.21 -5.11
C PRO A 99 17.25 -7.87 -4.57
N PHE A 100 16.83 -7.53 -3.35
CA PHE A 100 15.58 -7.97 -2.72
C PHE A 100 14.55 -6.83 -2.58
N ALA A 101 14.87 -5.63 -3.07
CA ALA A 101 14.01 -4.45 -3.06
C ALA A 101 13.29 -4.25 -4.40
#